data_AF-A0A0Q5EC42-F1
#
_entry.id   AF-A0A0Q5EC42-F1
#
_cell.length_a   1.000
_cell.length_b   1.000
_cell.length_c   1.000
_cell.angle_alpha   90.00
_cell.angle_beta   90.00
_cell.angle_gamma   90.00
#
_symmetry.space_group_name_H-M   'P 1'
#
loop_
_entity.id
_entity.type
_entity.pdbx_description
1 polymer ?
#
loop_
_entity_poly.entity_id
_entity_poly.type
_entity_poly.pdbx_seq_one_letter_code
_entity_poly.pdbx_strand_id
1 'polypeptide(L)'
;MERLCDVRGERIVVACRPCGRSGSYGVERLRQRFGPHASMLDVYLALTQTCRFQREVGSRTPNVYGMTCRAKLDTTGGPTPAGLPSRT
;
A
#
# COMPACT_ATOMS: atom_id res chain seq x y z
N MET A 1 2.07 -13.26 3.96
CA MET A 1 1.44 -12.10 3.29
C MET A 1 0.95 -11.19 4.39
N GLU A 2 1.44 -9.96 4.47
CA GLU A 2 1.12 -9.02 5.56
C GLU A 2 -0.38 -8.67 5.58
N ARG A 3 -0.95 -8.59 6.79
CA ARG A 3 -2.36 -8.28 7.04
C ARG A 3 -2.51 -6.89 7.63
N LEU A 4 -3.68 -6.30 7.46
CA LEU A 4 -3.99 -4.96 7.95
C LEU A 4 -3.87 -4.83 9.48
N CYS A 5 -4.13 -5.90 10.24
CA CYS A 5 -3.93 -5.92 11.69
C CYS A 5 -2.45 -5.93 12.11
N ASP A 6 -1.54 -6.34 11.22
CA ASP A 6 -0.10 -6.36 11.48
C ASP A 6 0.55 -4.98 11.28
N VAL A 7 -0.15 -4.11 10.52
CA VAL A 7 0.26 -2.72 10.29
C VAL A 7 0.18 -1.94 11.60
N ARG A 8 1.35 -1.63 12.17
CA ARG A 8 1.46 -0.79 13.37
C ARG A 8 1.33 0.71 13.10
N GLY A 9 1.17 1.12 11.85
CA GLY A 9 0.96 2.52 11.46
C GLY A 9 -0.46 3.00 11.74
N GLU A 10 -0.61 4.28 12.06
CA GLU A 10 -1.93 4.91 12.17
C GLU A 10 -2.55 5.18 10.80
N ARG A 11 -1.71 5.41 9.78
CA ARG A 11 -2.14 5.81 8.43
C ARG A 11 -1.36 5.06 7.35
N ILE A 12 -2.05 4.73 6.28
CA ILE A 12 -1.49 4.21 5.02
C ILE A 12 -1.54 5.32 3.99
N VAL A 13 -0.38 5.74 3.51
CA VAL A 13 -0.24 6.69 2.41
C VAL A 13 -0.07 5.89 1.12
N VAL A 14 -0.96 6.09 0.18
CA VAL A 14 -0.85 5.57 -1.18
C VAL A 14 -0.38 6.70 -2.07
N ALA A 15 0.70 6.48 -2.82
CA ALA A 15 1.15 7.41 -3.86
C ALA A 15 1.44 6.66 -5.17
N CYS A 16 0.65 6.96 -6.19
CA CYS A 16 0.75 6.44 -7.54
C CYS A 16 1.26 7.55 -8.48
N ARG A 17 2.55 7.51 -8.83
CA ARG A 17 3.12 8.42 -9.84
C ARG A 17 2.46 8.35 -11.22
N PRO A 18 2.15 7.17 -11.81
CA PRO A 18 1.64 7.13 -13.18
C PRO A 18 0.21 7.67 -13.32
N CYS A 19 -0.60 7.56 -12.26
CA CYS A 19 -1.97 8.09 -12.25
C CYS A 19 -2.13 9.40 -11.46
N GLY A 20 -1.04 9.92 -10.89
CA GLY A 20 -1.06 11.10 -10.02
C GLY A 20 -1.85 10.95 -8.72
N ARG A 21 -2.34 9.75 -8.39
CA ARG A 21 -3.19 9.53 -7.21
C ARG A 21 -2.32 9.49 -5.96
N SER A 22 -2.52 10.43 -5.05
CA SER A 22 -1.99 10.39 -3.69
C SER A 22 -3.13 10.47 -2.68
N GLY A 23 -3.09 9.66 -1.63
CA GLY A 23 -4.11 9.68 -0.59
C GLY A 23 -3.62 9.05 0.71
N SER A 24 -4.01 9.64 1.83
CA SER A 24 -3.69 9.15 3.16
C SER A 24 -4.95 8.55 3.78
N TYR A 25 -4.90 7.27 4.14
CA TYR A 25 -6.02 6.50 4.68
C TYR A 25 -5.72 6.08 6.11
N GLY A 26 -6.60 6.40 7.06
CA GLY A 26 -6.47 5.90 8.43
C GLY A 26 -6.62 4.38 8.48
N VAL A 27 -5.70 3.70 9.17
CA VAL A 27 -5.73 2.23 9.29
C VAL A 27 -7.02 1.77 9.97
N GLU A 28 -7.50 2.46 11.00
CA GLU A 28 -8.80 2.14 11.61
C GLU A 28 -9.96 2.19 10.61
N ARG A 29 -9.99 3.21 9.75
CA ARG A 29 -11.03 3.36 8.71
C ARG A 29 -10.95 2.25 7.67
N LEU A 30 -9.73 1.85 7.30
CA LEU A 30 -9.50 0.72 6.42
C LEU A 30 -9.92 -0.61 7.08
N ARG A 31 -9.66 -0.80 8.37
CA ARG A 31 -10.10 -1.97 9.14
C ARG A 31 -11.63 -2.05 9.23
N GLN A 32 -12.32 -0.92 9.41
CA GLN A 32 -13.78 -0.89 9.38
C GLN A 32 -14.34 -1.23 7.99
N ARG A 33 -13.66 -0.84 6.91
CA ARG A 33 -14.12 -1.05 5.54
C ARG A 33 -13.82 -2.43 4.96
N PHE A 34 -12.61 -2.94 5.19
CA PHE A 34 -12.13 -4.21 4.62
C PHE A 34 -12.10 -5.36 5.63
N GLY A 35 -12.25 -5.05 6.92
CA GLY A 35 -12.05 -6.00 8.01
C GLY A 35 -10.62 -5.96 8.55
N PRO A 36 -10.43 -6.30 9.84
CA PRO A 36 -9.12 -6.28 10.49
C PRO A 36 -8.13 -7.29 9.89
N HIS A 37 -8.62 -8.39 9.32
CA HIS A 37 -7.78 -9.46 8.77
C HIS A 37 -7.58 -9.36 7.26
N ALA A 38 -8.01 -8.28 6.62
CA ALA A 38 -7.79 -8.06 5.20
C ALA A 38 -6.29 -8.08 4.87
N SER A 39 -5.93 -8.66 3.73
CA SER A 39 -4.56 -8.66 3.25
C SER A 39 -4.16 -7.25 2.80
N MET A 40 -2.92 -6.84 3.03
CA MET A 40 -2.38 -5.60 2.45
C MET A 40 -2.50 -5.59 0.92
N LEU A 41 -2.42 -6.77 0.29
CA LEU A 41 -2.65 -6.93 -1.14
C LEU A 41 -4.09 -6.60 -1.56
N ASP A 42 -5.10 -7.04 -0.81
CA ASP A 42 -6.51 -6.71 -1.07
C ASP A 42 -6.76 -5.21 -0.91
N VAL A 43 -6.19 -4.60 0.14
CA VAL A 43 -6.28 -3.15 0.36
C VAL A 43 -5.56 -2.39 -0.74
N TYR A 44 -4.38 -2.84 -1.17
CA TYR A 44 -3.69 -2.30 -2.33
C TYR A 44 -4.56 -2.37 -3.58
N LEU A 45 -5.13 -3.54 -3.86
CA LEU A 45 -5.96 -3.78 -5.05
C LEU A 45 -7.20 -2.89 -5.04
N ALA A 46 -7.87 -2.76 -3.91
CA ALA A 46 -9.04 -1.89 -3.78
C ALA A 46 -8.69 -0.40 -3.88
N LEU A 47 -7.58 0.04 -3.29
CA LEU A 47 -7.13 1.43 -3.36
C LEU A 47 -6.56 1.79 -4.74
N THR A 48 -6.05 0.82 -5.49
CA THR A 48 -5.55 1.02 -6.85
C THR A 48 -6.54 0.59 -7.92
N GLN A 49 -7.76 0.15 -7.55
CA GLN A 49 -8.81 -0.30 -8.48
C GLN A 49 -9.19 0.73 -9.54
N THR A 50 -9.15 2.02 -9.19
CA THR A 50 -9.44 3.10 -10.12
C THR A 50 -8.22 3.56 -10.91
N CYS A 51 -7.05 2.96 -10.71
CA CYS A 51 -5.85 3.28 -11.47
C CYS A 51 -5.90 2.54 -12.82
N ARG A 52 -5.93 3.30 -13.92
CA ARG A 52 -5.90 2.74 -15.28
C ARG A 52 -4.66 1.90 -15.59
N PHE A 53 -3.59 2.06 -14.82
CA PHE A 53 -2.34 1.31 -14.94
C PHE A 53 -2.30 0.07 -14.03
N GLN A 54 -3.32 -0.12 -13.19
CA GLN A 54 -3.46 -1.35 -12.42
C GLN A 54 -3.86 -2.47 -13.39
N ARG A 55 -3.16 -3.60 -13.30
CA ARG A 55 -3.44 -4.79 -14.10
C ARG A 55 -3.84 -5.91 -13.16
N GLU A 56 -4.69 -6.80 -13.67
CA GLU A 56 -5.10 -7.99 -12.95
C GLU A 56 -3.88 -8.84 -12.58
N VAL A 57 -3.95 -9.49 -11.42
CA VAL A 57 -2.91 -10.41 -10.96
C VAL A 57 -2.83 -11.56 -11.98
N GLY A 58 -1.69 -11.71 -12.65
CA GLY A 58 -1.49 -12.67 -13.74
C GLY A 58 -1.51 -12.08 -15.16
N SER A 59 -1.82 -10.79 -15.32
CA SER A 59 -1.64 -10.12 -16.61
C SER A 59 -0.17 -10.08 -17.03
N ARG A 60 0.07 -10.35 -18.32
CA ARG A 60 1.40 -10.38 -18.94
C ARG A 60 2.20 -9.12 -18.57
N THR A 61 3.38 -9.31 -17.98
CA THR A 61 4.29 -8.20 -17.60
C THR A 61 4.47 -7.28 -18.81
N PRO A 62 4.26 -5.96 -18.65
CA PRO A 62 4.51 -5.06 -19.75
C PRO A 62 5.96 -5.17 -20.20
N ASN A 63 6.16 -4.94 -21.49
CA ASN A 63 7.44 -4.57 -22.06
C ASN A 63 8.09 -3.42 -21.26
N VAL A 64 9.40 -3.24 -21.38
CA VAL A 64 10.19 -2.23 -20.65
C VAL A 64 9.66 -0.78 -20.78
N TYR A 65 8.81 -0.50 -21.77
CA TYR A 65 8.13 0.78 -21.99
C TYR A 65 6.69 0.85 -21.45
N GLY A 66 6.09 -0.29 -21.08
CA GLY A 66 4.72 -0.31 -20.58
C GLY A 66 4.64 0.17 -19.14
N MET A 67 3.78 1.15 -18.89
CA MET A 67 3.57 1.71 -17.57
C MET A 67 2.73 0.76 -16.71
N THR A 68 3.26 0.32 -15.57
CA THR A 68 2.49 -0.36 -14.51
C THR A 68 2.08 0.61 -13.42
N CYS A 69 1.03 0.26 -12.66
CA CYS A 69 0.73 0.92 -11.41
C CYS A 69 1.94 0.81 -10.47
N ARG A 70 2.62 1.94 -10.26
CA ARG A 70 3.72 2.07 -9.30
C ARG A 70 3.22 2.72 -8.00
N ALA A 71 2.04 2.32 -7.55
CA ALA A 71 1.54 2.81 -6.28
C ALA A 71 2.42 2.28 -5.16
N LYS A 72 2.96 3.21 -4.36
CA LYS A 72 3.69 2.88 -3.14
C LYS A 72 2.73 2.99 -1.97
N LEU A 73 2.69 1.94 -1.16
CA LEU A 73 2.07 1.95 0.15
C LEU A 73 3.16 2.29 1.16
N ASP A 74 3.00 3.43 1.83
CA ASP A 74 3.81 3.82 2.96
C ASP A 74 2.93 3.80 4.21
N THR A 75 3.48 3.43 5.35
CA THR A 75 2.74 3.40 6.62
C THR A 75 3.33 4.45 7.54
N THR A 76 2.55 5.49 7.83
CA THR A 76 2.97 6.63 8.64
C THR A 76 2.32 6.54 10.01
N GLY A 77 3.07 6.93 11.06
CA GLY A 77 2.60 6.84 12.45
C GLY A 77 2.77 5.47 13.08
N GLY A 78 3.58 4.59 12.49
CA GLY A 78 4.10 3.42 13.21
C GLY A 78 5.21 3.87 14.16
N PRO A 79 5.56 3.08 15.20
CA PRO A 79 6.80 3.34 15.90
C PRO A 79 7.89 3.41 14.84
N THR A 80 8.55 4.56 14.74
CA THR A 80 9.84 4.63 14.06
C THR A 80 10.61 3.39 14.52
N PRO A 81 11.25 2.61 13.63
CA PRO A 81 12.34 1.77 14.07
C PRO A 81 13.36 2.75 14.65
N ALA A 82 13.21 3.05 15.94
CA ALA A 82 14.17 3.77 16.73
C ALA A 82 15.47 3.06 16.43
N GLY A 83 16.42 3.85 15.90
CA GLY A 83 17.55 3.36 15.16
C GLY A 83 18.17 2.13 15.82
N LEU A 84 18.53 1.16 14.97
CA LEU A 84 19.50 0.14 15.35
C LEU A 84 20.60 0.84 16.17
N PRO A 85 20.75 0.53 17.48
CA PRO A 85 21.87 1.08 18.20
C PRO A 85 23.12 0.48 17.55
N SER A 86 23.89 1.33 16.89
CA SER A 86 25.25 1.00 16.45
C SER A 86 26.02 0.54 17.69
N ARG A 87 26.20 -0.77 17.83
CA ARG A 87 27.07 -1.34 18.86
C ARG A 87 28.51 -1.03 18.45
N THR A 88 29.14 -0.14 19.21
CA THR A 88 30.59 0.07 19.28
C THR A 88 31.30 -1.22 19.68
#